data_AF-A0A0R3QJ29-F1
#
_entry.id   AF-A0A0R3QJ29-F1
#
_cell.length_a   1.000
_cell.length_b   1.000
_cell.length_c   1.000
_cell.angle_alpha   90.00
_cell.angle_beta   90.00
_cell.angle_gamma   90.00
#
_symmetry.space_group_name_H-M   'P 1'
#
loop_
_entity.id
_entity.type
_entity.pdbx_description
1 polymer ?
#
loop_
_entity_poly.entity_id
_entity_poly.type
_entity_poly.pdbx_seq_one_letter_code
_entity_poly.pdbx_strand_id
1 'polypeptide(L)'
;MAAIPKKTSATVSTDRRVAAKWSKVVAESGWTSFPNVIFERQQALQLTPLDINILLHLAGSWWNAGSNPYRSKKSLALAIGVHPRTIQKRIEEMERWGYIQRIYRKAGVGDNLANEYDFSGLIDKITPYAREKLDKRAAAQAESTAATIRKRPLKVIEGGK
;
A
#
# COMPACT_ATOMS: atom_id res chain seq x y z
N MET A 1 -17.91 5.41 44.68
CA MET A 1 -16.88 5.70 43.66
C MET A 1 -16.61 4.41 42.91
N ALA A 2 -17.23 4.21 41.74
CA ALA A 2 -16.99 3.03 40.91
C ALA A 2 -15.79 3.29 40.00
N ALA A 3 -14.77 2.44 40.10
CA ALA A 3 -13.57 2.50 39.28
C ALA A 3 -13.90 2.21 37.81
N ILE A 4 -13.50 3.13 36.93
CA ILE A 4 -13.60 2.97 35.47
C ILE A 4 -12.63 1.84 35.06
N PRO A 5 -13.07 0.80 34.33
CA PRO A 5 -12.17 -0.26 33.90
C PRO A 5 -11.18 0.31 32.87
N LYS A 6 -9.88 0.27 33.20
CA LYS A 6 -8.79 0.54 32.26
C LYS A 6 -8.90 -0.44 31.09
N LYS A 7 -9.16 0.10 29.89
CA LYS A 7 -9.14 -0.64 28.62
C LYS A 7 -7.74 -1.24 28.45
N THR A 8 -7.62 -2.55 28.60
CA THR A 8 -6.39 -3.30 28.39
C THR A 8 -5.93 -3.10 26.95
N SER A 9 -4.88 -2.31 26.74
CA SER A 9 -4.27 -2.13 25.43
C SER A 9 -3.66 -3.47 25.02
N ALA A 10 -4.28 -4.15 24.06
CA ALA A 10 -3.69 -5.32 23.43
C ALA A 10 -2.30 -4.96 22.92
N THR A 11 -1.28 -5.68 23.39
CA THR A 11 0.12 -5.49 23.02
C THR A 11 0.26 -5.64 21.51
N VAL A 12 0.35 -4.53 20.78
CA VAL A 12 0.64 -4.54 19.35
C VAL A 12 2.04 -5.13 19.22
N SER A 13 2.15 -6.35 18.71
CA SER A 13 3.44 -6.97 18.45
C SER A 13 4.14 -6.17 17.35
N THR A 14 5.03 -5.26 17.73
CA THR A 14 5.84 -4.46 16.80
C THR A 14 6.53 -5.39 15.80
N ASP A 15 6.33 -5.17 14.49
CA ASP A 15 7.01 -5.97 13.47
C ASP A 15 8.52 -5.74 13.60
N ARG A 16 9.23 -6.78 14.06
CA ARG A 16 10.68 -6.73 14.33
C ARG A 16 11.47 -6.29 13.09
N ARG A 17 11.00 -6.62 11.88
CA ARG A 17 11.66 -6.21 10.63
C ARG A 17 11.48 -4.73 10.36
N VAL A 18 10.32 -4.16 10.70
CA VAL A 18 10.06 -2.71 10.55
C VAL A 18 10.87 -1.93 11.60
N ALA A 19 10.89 -2.39 12.85
CA ALA A 19 11.68 -1.78 13.92
C ALA A 19 13.19 -1.77 13.62
N ALA A 20 13.71 -2.84 13.01
CA ALA A 20 15.10 -2.89 12.57
C ALA A 20 15.44 -1.86 11.47
N LYS A 21 14.46 -1.45 10.67
CA LYS A 21 14.64 -0.45 9.59
C LYS A 21 14.49 0.99 10.07
N TRP A 22 13.52 1.27 10.95
CA TRP A 22 13.08 2.64 11.28
C TRP A 22 13.25 3.05 12.75
N SER A 23 13.85 2.18 13.58
CA SER A 23 13.83 2.21 15.05
C SER A 23 12.52 1.69 15.68
N LYS A 24 12.62 1.26 16.93
CA LYS A 24 11.50 0.76 17.72
C LYS A 24 10.41 1.83 17.90
N VAL A 25 10.79 3.06 18.23
CA VAL A 25 9.84 4.16 18.49
C VAL A 25 8.98 4.47 17.27
N VAL A 26 9.60 4.51 16.08
CA VAL A 26 8.86 4.77 14.83
C VAL A 26 7.98 3.58 14.43
N ALA A 27 8.44 2.35 14.64
CA ALA A 27 7.60 1.18 14.36
C ALA A 27 6.39 1.08 15.31
N GLU A 28 6.56 1.49 16.57
CA GLU A 28 5.50 1.53 17.59
C GLU A 28 4.47 2.63 17.36
N SER A 29 4.84 3.76 16.73
CA SER A 29 3.88 4.82 16.38
C SER A 29 2.93 4.43 15.25
N GLY A 30 3.20 3.31 14.59
CA GLY A 30 2.37 2.73 13.54
C GLY A 30 3.05 2.79 12.17
N TRP A 31 2.72 1.83 11.33
CA TRP A 31 3.20 1.75 9.95
C TRP A 31 2.08 1.24 9.05
N THR A 32 2.15 1.60 7.77
CA THR A 32 1.15 1.21 6.78
C THR A 32 1.75 0.23 5.79
N SER A 33 1.14 -0.94 5.64
CA SER A 33 1.44 -1.83 4.53
C SER A 33 0.82 -1.24 3.25
N PHE A 34 1.68 -0.85 2.29
CA PHE A 34 1.23 -0.31 1.02
C PHE A 34 1.87 -1.11 -0.14
N PRO A 35 1.08 -1.72 -1.05
CA PRO A 35 1.63 -2.53 -2.13
C PRO A 35 2.56 -1.72 -3.05
N ASN A 36 3.82 -2.14 -3.15
CA ASN A 36 4.80 -1.40 -3.94
C ASN A 36 4.44 -1.25 -5.42
N VAL A 37 3.70 -2.23 -5.96
CA VAL A 37 3.27 -2.21 -7.37
C VAL A 37 2.50 -0.93 -7.72
N ILE A 38 1.80 -0.31 -6.76
CA ILE A 38 1.02 0.91 -6.98
C ILE A 38 1.94 2.08 -7.39
N PHE A 39 3.02 2.33 -6.63
CA PHE A 39 3.93 3.44 -6.93
C PHE A 39 4.99 3.08 -7.97
N GLU A 40 5.41 1.81 -8.04
CA GLU A 40 6.31 1.33 -9.09
C GLU A 40 5.68 1.40 -10.48
N ARG A 41 4.35 1.27 -10.57
CA ARG A 41 3.59 1.33 -11.83
C ARG A 41 2.69 2.56 -11.91
N GLN A 42 2.96 3.63 -11.15
CA GLN A 42 2.07 4.79 -11.09
C GLN A 42 1.77 5.37 -12.48
N GLN A 43 2.79 5.43 -13.36
CA GLN A 43 2.64 5.98 -14.71
C GLN A 43 1.74 5.10 -15.58
N ALA A 44 1.92 3.77 -15.50
CA ALA A 44 1.09 2.82 -16.24
C ALA A 44 -0.37 2.84 -15.74
N LEU A 45 -0.56 3.07 -14.45
CA LEU A 45 -1.87 3.25 -13.81
C LEU A 45 -2.44 4.67 -14.02
N GLN A 46 -1.70 5.60 -14.62
CA GLN A 46 -2.06 7.00 -14.80
C GLN A 46 -2.40 7.72 -13.47
N LEU A 47 -1.84 7.22 -12.36
CA LEU A 47 -1.99 7.83 -11.04
C LEU A 47 -1.00 8.98 -10.93
N THR A 48 -1.52 10.15 -10.54
CA THR A 48 -0.69 11.31 -10.21
C THR A 48 -0.03 11.13 -8.84
N PRO A 49 1.05 11.87 -8.53
CA PRO A 49 1.63 11.85 -7.19
C PRO A 49 0.62 12.17 -6.08
N LEU A 50 -0.38 13.01 -6.39
CA LEU A 50 -1.44 13.34 -5.44
C LEU A 50 -2.39 12.17 -5.19
N ASP A 51 -2.69 11.36 -6.21
CA ASP A 51 -3.51 10.15 -6.04
C ASP A 51 -2.80 9.14 -5.13
N ILE A 52 -1.50 8.93 -5.34
CA ILE A 52 -0.68 8.05 -4.50
C ILE A 52 -0.71 8.53 -3.04
N ASN A 53 -0.54 9.83 -2.79
CA ASN A 53 -0.62 10.39 -1.44
C ASN A 53 -2.01 10.21 -0.81
N ILE A 54 -3.09 10.41 -1.58
CA ILE A 54 -4.46 10.16 -1.08
C ILE A 54 -4.62 8.68 -0.71
N LEU A 55 -4.19 7.75 -1.58
CA LEU A 55 -4.25 6.31 -1.33
C LEU A 55 -3.43 5.90 -0.11
N LEU A 56 -2.25 6.49 0.12
CA LEU A 56 -1.43 6.26 1.32
C LEU A 56 -2.15 6.67 2.61
N HIS A 57 -2.74 7.87 2.64
CA HIS A 57 -3.49 8.34 3.80
C HIS A 57 -4.74 7.50 4.09
N LEU A 58 -5.40 7.02 3.04
CA LEU A 58 -6.53 6.11 3.17
C LEU A 58 -6.08 4.73 3.67
N ALA A 59 -5.04 4.14 3.08
CA ALA A 59 -4.47 2.87 3.50
C ALA A 59 -4.01 2.90 4.97
N GLY A 60 -3.46 4.03 5.44
CA GLY A 60 -3.09 4.19 6.86
C GLY A 60 -4.28 4.22 7.83
N SER A 61 -5.51 4.39 7.34
CA SER A 61 -6.74 4.25 8.13
C SER A 61 -7.40 2.86 7.99
N TRP A 62 -6.81 1.97 7.19
CA TRP A 62 -7.35 0.65 6.88
C TRP A 62 -6.78 -0.41 7.84
N TRP A 63 -7.46 -0.66 8.97
CA TRP A 63 -6.93 -1.50 10.04
C TRP A 63 -7.27 -2.99 9.91
N ASN A 64 -8.45 -3.34 9.38
CA ASN A 64 -8.92 -4.72 9.31
C ASN A 64 -9.34 -5.12 7.89
N ALA A 65 -8.95 -6.32 7.47
CA ALA A 65 -9.49 -6.96 6.27
C ALA A 65 -11.00 -7.21 6.48
N GLY A 66 -11.84 -6.53 5.69
CA GLY A 66 -13.30 -6.54 5.85
C GLY A 66 -13.90 -5.21 6.33
N SER A 67 -13.06 -4.26 6.75
CA SER A 67 -13.46 -2.84 6.89
C SER A 67 -13.00 -2.04 5.69
N ASN A 68 -13.62 -0.90 5.40
CA ASN A 68 -13.11 0.05 4.42
C ASN A 68 -12.30 1.15 5.12
N PRO A 69 -11.24 1.69 4.49
CA PRO A 69 -10.62 2.92 4.96
C PRO A 69 -11.63 4.07 4.99
N TYR A 70 -11.53 4.92 6.00
CA TYR A 70 -12.41 6.06 6.18
C TYR A 70 -11.61 7.30 6.57
N ARG A 71 -11.76 8.36 5.78
CA ARG A 71 -11.19 9.68 6.10
C ARG A 71 -11.97 10.78 5.41
N SER A 72 -12.23 11.87 6.14
CA SER A 72 -12.91 13.02 5.55
C SER A 72 -12.02 13.71 4.51
N LYS A 73 -12.65 14.28 3.47
CA LYS A 73 -11.93 15.07 2.45
C LYS A 73 -11.18 16.25 3.06
N LYS A 74 -11.74 16.88 4.10
CA LYS A 74 -11.11 17.98 4.84
C LYS A 74 -9.85 17.52 5.56
N SER A 75 -9.89 16.36 6.21
CA SER A 75 -8.73 15.77 6.91
C SER A 75 -7.63 15.35 5.95
N LEU A 76 -7.98 14.80 4.77
CA LEU A 76 -7.02 14.50 3.71
C LEU A 76 -6.35 15.78 3.18
N ALA A 77 -7.15 16.80 2.88
CA ALA A 77 -6.67 18.08 2.38
C ALA A 77 -5.70 18.76 3.34
N LEU A 78 -6.04 18.78 4.63
CA LEU A 78 -5.19 19.32 5.69
C LEU A 78 -3.87 18.55 5.82
N ALA A 79 -3.92 17.22 5.82
CA ALA A 79 -2.73 16.38 5.99
C ALA A 79 -1.77 16.47 4.78
N ILE A 80 -2.31 16.60 3.56
CA ILE A 80 -1.52 16.68 2.33
C ILE A 80 -1.08 18.13 2.05
N GLY A 81 -1.78 19.14 2.58
CA GLY A 81 -1.47 20.55 2.34
C GLY A 81 -2.02 21.09 1.03
N VAL A 82 -3.23 20.67 0.62
CA VAL A 82 -3.90 21.12 -0.61
C VAL A 82 -5.32 21.60 -0.34
N HIS A 83 -5.92 22.31 -1.28
CA HIS A 83 -7.32 22.74 -1.16
C HIS A 83 -8.28 21.53 -1.18
N PRO A 84 -9.36 21.49 -0.36
CA PRO A 84 -10.31 20.38 -0.33
C PRO A 84 -10.95 20.04 -1.68
N ARG A 85 -11.14 21.05 -2.54
CA ARG A 85 -11.63 20.87 -3.92
C ARG A 85 -10.68 19.99 -4.75
N THR A 86 -9.37 20.08 -4.51
CA THR A 86 -8.37 19.26 -5.22
C THR A 86 -8.53 17.79 -4.83
N ILE A 87 -8.63 17.48 -3.53
CA ILE A 87 -8.90 16.12 -3.04
C ILE A 87 -10.20 15.57 -3.64
N GLN A 88 -11.26 16.39 -3.65
CA GLN A 88 -12.53 15.99 -4.24
C GLN A 88 -12.38 15.61 -5.72
N LYS A 89 -11.74 16.45 -6.53
CA LYS A 89 -11.53 16.18 -7.96
C LYS A 89 -10.72 14.89 -8.19
N ARG A 90 -9.63 14.69 -7.44
CA ARG A 90 -8.81 13.47 -7.54
C ARG A 90 -9.59 12.21 -7.18
N ILE A 91 -10.39 12.26 -6.12
CA ILE A 91 -11.27 11.14 -5.74
C ILE A 91 -12.30 10.86 -6.84
N GLU A 92 -12.94 11.89 -7.39
CA GLU A 92 -13.90 11.73 -8.50
C GLU A 92 -13.26 11.13 -9.75
N GLU A 93 -12.01 11.51 -10.08
CA GLU A 93 -11.26 10.91 -11.18
C GLU A 93 -10.91 9.44 -10.91
N MET A 94 -10.43 9.11 -9.71
CA MET A 94 -10.13 7.72 -9.33
C MET A 94 -11.39 6.84 -9.32
N GLU A 95 -12.55 7.39 -8.95
CA GLU A 95 -13.84 6.69 -9.09
C GLU A 95 -14.19 6.45 -10.56
N ARG A 96 -14.03 7.46 -11.42
CA ARG A 96 -14.27 7.34 -12.86
C ARG A 96 -13.38 6.28 -13.51
N TRP A 97 -12.14 6.14 -13.04
CA TRP A 97 -11.20 5.11 -13.51
C TRP A 97 -11.45 3.73 -12.88
N GLY A 98 -12.36 3.64 -11.92
CA GLY A 98 -12.70 2.39 -11.23
C GLY A 98 -11.64 1.94 -10.22
N TYR A 99 -10.81 2.84 -9.70
CA TYR A 99 -9.84 2.51 -8.65
C TYR A 99 -10.49 2.50 -7.26
N ILE A 100 -11.39 3.44 -6.98
CA ILE A 100 -12.06 3.56 -5.68
C ILE A 100 -13.56 3.73 -5.86
N GLN A 101 -14.34 3.44 -4.82
CA GLN A 101 -15.76 3.77 -4.75
C GLN A 101 -16.07 4.38 -3.38
N ARG A 102 -16.70 5.57 -3.34
CA ARG A 102 -17.17 6.17 -2.08
C ARG A 102 -18.42 5.48 -1.57
N ILE A 103 -18.38 5.03 -0.33
CA ILE A 103 -19.53 4.56 0.43
C ILE A 103 -19.94 5.69 1.39
N TYR A 104 -21.06 6.33 1.08
CA TYR A 104 -21.58 7.45 1.87
C TYR A 104 -22.13 6.95 3.20
N ARG A 105 -21.75 7.62 4.29
CA ARG A 105 -22.21 7.31 5.63
C ARG A 105 -22.98 8.48 6.21
N LYS A 106 -24.16 8.19 6.76
CA LYS A 106 -25.00 9.17 7.48
C LYS A 106 -25.03 8.81 8.96
N ALA A 107 -24.99 9.82 9.81
CA ALA A 107 -25.31 9.68 11.23
C ALA A 107 -26.84 9.61 11.40
N GLY A 108 -27.30 9.06 12.53
CA GLY A 108 -28.73 8.92 12.83
C GLY A 108 -29.49 10.24 12.95
N VAL A 109 -28.78 11.36 13.16
CA VAL A 109 -29.38 12.70 13.28
C VAL A 109 -28.61 13.67 12.37
N GLY A 110 -29.02 13.76 11.10
CA GLY A 110 -28.68 14.84 10.16
C GLY A 110 -27.22 14.98 9.68
N ASP A 111 -26.24 14.51 10.44
CA ASP A 111 -24.83 14.73 10.14
C ASP A 111 -24.26 13.71 9.16
N ASN A 112 -23.42 14.19 8.24
CA ASN A 112 -22.65 13.32 7.34
C ASN A 112 -21.39 12.84 8.07
N LEU A 113 -21.21 11.53 8.15
CA LEU A 113 -19.98 10.94 8.64
C LEU A 113 -18.90 10.97 7.56
N ALA A 114 -17.66 10.71 7.95
CA ALA A 114 -16.60 10.49 6.97
C ALA A 114 -16.97 9.32 6.05
N ASN A 115 -16.84 9.54 4.74
CA ASN A 115 -17.06 8.49 3.76
C ASN A 115 -16.07 7.35 3.96
N GLU A 116 -16.55 6.15 3.66
CA GLU A 116 -15.72 4.97 3.42
C GLU A 116 -15.31 4.90 1.95
N TYR A 117 -14.21 4.21 1.67
CA TYR A 117 -13.70 4.03 0.31
C TYR A 117 -13.41 2.55 0.07
N ASP A 118 -14.10 1.95 -0.89
CA ASP A 118 -13.80 0.59 -1.34
C ASP A 118 -12.62 0.60 -2.33
N PHE A 119 -11.65 -0.28 -2.11
CA PHE A 119 -10.42 -0.45 -2.88
C PHE A 119 -10.42 -1.71 -3.76
N SER A 120 -11.53 -2.45 -3.83
CA SER A 120 -11.69 -3.64 -4.69
C SER A 120 -11.25 -3.37 -6.13
N GLY A 121 -11.74 -2.27 -6.73
CA GLY A 121 -11.36 -1.86 -8.07
C GLY A 121 -9.86 -1.56 -8.23
N LEU A 122 -9.23 -0.92 -7.23
CA LEU A 122 -7.79 -0.70 -7.23
C LEU A 122 -7.01 -2.03 -7.23
N ILE A 123 -7.41 -2.97 -6.38
CA ILE A 123 -6.79 -4.29 -6.29
C ILE A 123 -6.89 -5.01 -7.65
N ASP A 124 -8.05 -4.98 -8.29
CA ASP A 124 -8.24 -5.60 -9.61
C ASP A 124 -7.35 -4.97 -10.68
N LYS A 125 -7.23 -3.64 -10.69
CA LYS A 125 -6.40 -2.91 -11.67
C LYS A 125 -4.90 -3.15 -11.47
N ILE A 126 -4.43 -3.32 -10.23
CA ILE A 126 -2.99 -3.54 -9.97
C ILE A 126 -2.56 -5.00 -10.08
N THR A 127 -3.50 -5.95 -9.96
CA THR A 127 -3.20 -7.39 -9.95
C THR A 127 -2.45 -7.87 -11.21
N PRO A 128 -2.80 -7.46 -12.43
CA PRO A 128 -2.04 -7.84 -13.64
C PRO A 128 -0.57 -7.40 -13.56
N TYR A 129 -0.29 -6.18 -13.09
CA TYR A 129 1.06 -5.67 -12.94
C TYR A 129 1.84 -6.40 -11.84
N ALA A 130 1.14 -6.81 -10.77
CA ALA A 130 1.73 -7.62 -9.72
C ALA A 130 2.12 -9.01 -10.24
N ARG A 131 1.27 -9.63 -11.07
CA ARG A 131 1.55 -10.91 -11.75
C ARG A 131 2.79 -10.80 -12.64
N GLU A 132 2.81 -9.79 -13.53
CA GLU A 132 3.96 -9.54 -14.41
C GLU A 132 5.28 -9.39 -13.62
N LYS A 133 5.24 -8.68 -12.49
CA LYS A 133 6.41 -8.51 -11.61
C LYS A 133 6.87 -9.84 -11.00
N LEU A 134 5.94 -10.68 -10.57
CA LEU A 134 6.26 -12.00 -10.01
C LEU A 134 6.87 -12.92 -11.07
N ASP A 135 6.32 -12.91 -12.29
CA ASP A 135 6.81 -13.73 -13.40
C ASP A 135 8.23 -13.32 -13.80
N LYS A 136 8.50 -12.00 -13.90
CA LYS A 136 9.85 -11.47 -14.14
C LYS A 136 10.84 -11.87 -13.04
N ARG A 137 10.41 -11.83 -11.77
CA ARG A 137 11.25 -12.23 -10.64
C ARG A 137 11.57 -13.72 -10.68
N ALA A 138 10.60 -14.57 -11.04
CA ALA A 138 10.80 -16.00 -11.18
C ALA A 138 11.78 -16.32 -12.32
N ALA A 139 11.63 -15.67 -13.47
CA ALA A 139 12.54 -15.83 -14.61
C ALA A 139 14.00 -15.44 -14.25
N ALA A 140 14.19 -14.28 -13.61
CA ALA A 140 15.51 -13.83 -13.15
C ALA A 140 16.14 -14.79 -12.11
N GLN A 141 15.33 -15.38 -11.24
CA GLN A 141 15.80 -16.37 -10.28
C GLN A 141 16.21 -17.69 -10.97
N ALA A 142 15.46 -18.13 -11.98
CA ALA A 142 15.81 -19.31 -12.76
C ALA A 142 17.11 -19.11 -13.55
N GLU A 143 17.29 -17.95 -14.16
CA GLU A 143 18.52 -17.59 -14.88
C GLU A 143 19.74 -17.55 -13.95
N SER A 144 19.63 -16.89 -12.80
CA SER A 144 20.74 -16.84 -11.83
C SER A 144 21.12 -18.21 -11.27
N THR A 145 20.13 -19.10 -11.07
CA THR A 145 20.36 -20.48 -10.66
C THR A 145 21.06 -21.27 -11.77
N ALA A 146 20.60 -21.15 -13.02
CA ALA A 146 21.22 -21.81 -14.18
C ALA A 146 22.66 -21.32 -14.42
N ALA A 147 22.92 -20.03 -14.29
CA ALA A 147 24.25 -19.44 -14.39
C ALA A 147 25.20 -19.97 -13.30
N THR A 148 24.70 -20.14 -12.07
CA THR A 148 25.47 -20.71 -10.95
C THR A 148 25.81 -22.19 -11.18
N ILE A 149 24.89 -22.96 -11.78
CA ILE A 149 25.08 -24.39 -12.09
C ILE A 149 26.04 -24.60 -13.26
N ARG A 150 26.10 -23.67 -14.23
CA ARG A 150 26.95 -23.78 -15.42
C ARG A 150 28.43 -23.82 -15.02
N LYS A 151 29.02 -25.02 -15.01
CA LYS A 151 30.46 -25.20 -14.77
C LYS A 151 31.28 -24.43 -15.80
N ARG A 152 32.31 -23.70 -15.35
CA ARG A 152 33.29 -23.03 -16.21
C ARG A 152 33.93 -24.10 -17.12
N PRO A 153 33.95 -23.94 -18.46
CA PRO A 153 34.71 -24.86 -19.30
C PRO A 153 36.19 -24.73 -18.93
N LEU A 154 36.76 -25.79 -18.35
CA LEU A 154 38.19 -25.88 -18.11
C LEU A 154 38.87 -25.92 -19.49
N LYS A 155 39.70 -24.92 -19.79
CA LYS A 155 40.56 -24.95 -20.96
C LYS A 155 41.61 -26.04 -20.71
N VAL A 156 41.45 -27.20 -21.34
CA VAL A 156 42.50 -28.22 -21.36
C VAL A 156 43.63 -27.64 -22.19
N ILE A 157 44.71 -27.24 -21.52
CA ILE A 157 45.95 -26.86 -22.18
C ILE A 157 46.61 -28.21 -22.50
N GLU A 158 46.55 -28.64 -23.75
CA GLU A 158 47.29 -29.82 -24.19
C GLU A 158 48.78 -29.55 -23.99
N GLY A 159 49.36 -30.21 -23.00
CA GLY A 159 50.79 -30.12 -22.70
C GLY A 159 51.58 -30.67 -23.87
N GLY A 160 52.29 -29.78 -24.57
CA GLY A 160 53.28 -30.14 -25.58
C GLY A 160 54.41 -30.95 -24.96
N LYS A 161 54.74 -32.07 -25.60
CA LYS A 161 56.00 -32.79 -25.44
C LYS A 161 57.07 -32.15 -26.31
#